data_AF-A0ABD2I0Z7-F1
#
_entry.id   AF-A0ABD2I0Z7-F1
#
_cell.length_a   1.000
_cell.length_b   1.000
_cell.length_c   1.000
_cell.angle_alpha   90.00
_cell.angle_beta   90.00
_cell.angle_gamma   90.00
#
_symmetry.space_group_name_H-M   'P 1'
#
loop_
_entity.id
_entity.type
_entity.pdbx_description
1 polymer ?
#
loop_
_entity_poly.entity_id
_entity_poly.type
_entity_poly.pdbx_seq_one_letter_code
_entity_poly.pdbx_strand_id
1 'polypeptide(L)'
;MNTLFSFGILFAIQFHAQFVLASSSCMGCLASTGTAGPIDSYIGKSVSNSVFTFYGGGGRGACGLDSGVPKMSAAGSGKLFKPDGQWKDACRADKQYMLDDPICKDICIKIDYNGKSLTVPINNKCPECDVNHVDLTIDAFNYLEPRGGEVGKATGATLTYMKCPSNIKAC
;
A
#
# COMPACT_ATOMS: atom_id res chain seq x y z
N MET A 1 -14.37 68.91 -26.73
CA MET A 1 -13.04 68.73 -26.12
C MET A 1 -13.22 67.95 -24.83
N ASN A 2 -12.57 66.78 -24.74
CA ASN A 2 -11.95 66.20 -23.53
C ASN A 2 -12.88 65.83 -22.35
N THR A 3 -12.88 64.63 -21.73
CA THR A 3 -12.06 63.41 -21.79
C THR A 3 -12.85 62.29 -21.09
N LEU A 4 -12.66 61.05 -21.53
CA LEU A 4 -13.07 59.81 -20.85
C LEU A 4 -12.55 59.71 -19.41
N PHE A 5 -13.21 58.94 -18.55
CA PHE A 5 -12.54 57.89 -17.76
C PHE A 5 -13.52 56.77 -17.41
N SER A 6 -13.29 55.61 -18.03
CA SER A 6 -13.96 54.34 -17.79
C SER A 6 -13.22 53.62 -16.66
N PHE A 7 -13.89 53.33 -15.55
CA PHE A 7 -13.36 52.43 -14.52
C PHE A 7 -13.81 51.01 -14.84
N GLY A 8 -12.99 50.31 -15.63
CA GLY A 8 -13.10 48.86 -15.79
C GLY A 8 -12.64 48.17 -14.51
N ILE A 9 -13.58 47.53 -13.81
CA ILE A 9 -13.27 46.61 -12.72
C ILE A 9 -12.74 45.33 -13.38
N LEU A 10 -11.41 45.18 -13.40
CA LEU A 10 -10.76 43.91 -13.72
C LEU A 10 -11.07 42.92 -12.59
N PHE A 11 -11.99 41.99 -12.82
CA PHE A 11 -12.06 40.77 -12.01
C PHE A 11 -10.82 39.93 -12.31
N ALA A 12 -9.80 40.04 -11.45
CA ALA A 12 -8.72 39.07 -11.42
C ALA A 12 -9.31 37.74 -10.93
N ILE A 13 -9.59 36.83 -11.86
CA ILE A 13 -9.87 35.43 -11.55
C ILE A 13 -8.54 34.84 -11.07
N GLN A 14 -8.35 34.87 -9.76
CA GLN A 14 -7.21 34.26 -9.10
C GLN A 14 -7.37 32.74 -9.23
N PHE A 15 -6.79 32.18 -10.29
CA PHE A 15 -6.58 30.75 -10.44
C PHE A 15 -5.76 30.28 -9.24
N HIS A 16 -6.43 29.75 -8.23
CA HIS A 16 -5.81 28.99 -7.17
C HIS A 16 -5.34 27.69 -7.83
N ALA A 17 -4.13 27.70 -8.38
CA ALA A 17 -3.37 26.48 -8.55
C ALA A 17 -3.24 25.89 -7.16
N GLN A 18 -4.07 24.90 -6.86
CA GLN A 18 -3.95 24.11 -5.65
C GLN A 18 -2.57 23.47 -5.73
N PHE A 19 -1.61 24.05 -5.02
CA PHE A 19 -0.42 23.34 -4.59
C PHE A 19 -0.94 22.17 -3.76
N VAL A 20 -1.14 21.02 -4.41
CA VAL A 20 -1.31 19.77 -3.71
C VAL A 20 0.00 19.61 -2.95
N LEU A 21 -0.02 19.96 -1.67
CA LEU A 21 0.98 19.51 -0.73
C LEU A 21 0.95 18.00 -0.87
N ALA A 22 1.91 17.45 -1.62
CA ALA A 22 2.09 16.02 -1.73
C ALA A 22 2.20 15.53 -0.30
N SER A 23 1.12 14.91 0.19
CA SER A 23 1.17 14.20 1.46
C SER A 23 2.38 13.30 1.37
N SER A 24 3.21 13.28 2.40
CA SER A 24 4.43 12.48 2.51
C SER A 24 4.18 10.96 2.45
N SER A 25 3.04 10.52 1.90
CA SER A 25 2.83 9.16 1.40
C SER A 25 3.88 8.91 0.33
N CYS A 26 4.59 7.80 0.43
CA CYS A 26 5.54 7.47 -0.61
C CYS A 26 4.85 7.12 -1.95
N MET A 27 3.52 7.11 -2.04
CA MET A 27 2.82 6.95 -3.31
C MET A 27 2.94 8.17 -4.22
N GLY A 28 3.44 9.30 -3.69
CA GLY A 28 3.53 10.57 -4.41
C GLY A 28 2.18 10.96 -5.05
N CYS A 29 2.17 11.25 -6.35
CA CYS A 29 0.95 11.67 -7.06
C CYS A 29 -0.07 10.53 -7.28
N LEU A 30 0.31 9.27 -7.06
CA LEU A 30 -0.64 8.15 -7.20
C LEU A 30 -1.56 8.00 -5.99
N ALA A 31 -1.25 8.65 -4.86
CA ALA A 31 -2.08 8.62 -3.65
C ALA A 31 -3.53 9.08 -3.91
N SER A 32 -3.72 10.03 -4.84
CA SER A 32 -5.01 10.64 -5.16
C SER A 32 -5.76 9.93 -6.30
N THR A 33 -5.20 8.89 -6.88
CA THR A 33 -5.85 8.17 -7.99
C THR A 33 -6.86 7.15 -7.44
N GLY A 34 -8.15 7.40 -7.69
CA GLY A 34 -9.22 6.49 -7.34
C GLY A 34 -9.23 5.27 -8.27
N THR A 35 -8.62 4.17 -7.84
CA THR A 35 -8.66 2.90 -8.56
C THR A 35 -9.44 1.90 -7.72
N ALA A 36 -10.56 1.42 -8.23
CA ALA A 36 -11.19 0.22 -7.68
C ALA A 36 -10.42 -1.04 -8.10
N GLY A 37 -10.49 -2.10 -7.30
CA GLY A 37 -9.83 -3.36 -7.59
C GLY A 37 -10.25 -4.49 -6.65
N PRO A 38 -9.73 -5.71 -6.88
CA PRO A 38 -10.18 -6.90 -6.15
C PRO A 38 -10.03 -6.79 -4.63
N ILE A 39 -8.99 -6.10 -4.15
CA ILE A 39 -8.74 -5.84 -2.73
C ILE A 39 -9.91 -5.15 -2.01
N ASP A 40 -10.68 -4.30 -2.70
CA ASP A 40 -11.75 -3.50 -2.07
C ASP A 40 -12.82 -4.38 -1.43
N SER A 41 -13.05 -5.56 -1.99
CA SER A 41 -14.00 -6.56 -1.44
C SER A 41 -13.51 -7.22 -0.15
N TYR A 42 -12.26 -7.00 0.27
CA TYR A 42 -11.63 -7.62 1.44
C TYR A 42 -11.19 -6.62 2.51
N ILE A 43 -11.24 -5.31 2.22
CA ILE A 43 -10.94 -4.28 3.21
C ILE A 43 -11.91 -4.38 4.40
N GLY A 44 -11.35 -4.44 5.61
CA GLY A 44 -12.09 -4.56 6.86
C GLY A 44 -12.68 -5.94 7.14
N LYS A 45 -12.51 -6.91 6.24
CA LYS A 45 -12.97 -8.29 6.45
C LYS A 45 -11.90 -9.13 7.10
N SER A 46 -12.24 -9.78 8.20
CA SER A 46 -11.39 -10.77 8.83
C SER A 46 -11.56 -12.14 8.16
N VAL A 47 -10.45 -12.73 7.76
CA VAL A 47 -10.36 -14.06 7.14
C VAL A 47 -9.68 -15.00 8.14
N SER A 48 -10.46 -15.88 8.78
CA SER A 48 -9.97 -16.86 9.74
C SER A 48 -9.34 -18.08 9.05
N ASN A 49 -8.71 -18.96 9.83
CA ASN A 49 -8.00 -20.15 9.32
C ASN A 49 -7.00 -19.81 8.20
N SER A 50 -6.36 -18.65 8.35
CA SER A 50 -5.39 -18.14 7.40
C SER A 50 -4.00 -18.70 7.67
N VAL A 51 -3.14 -18.55 6.66
CA VAL A 51 -1.76 -18.99 6.63
C VAL A 51 -0.85 -17.78 6.49
N PHE A 52 0.31 -17.83 7.14
CA PHE A 52 1.41 -16.96 6.75
C PHE A 52 2.72 -17.73 6.62
N THR A 53 3.53 -17.30 5.66
CA THR A 53 4.88 -17.81 5.38
C THR A 53 5.87 -16.65 5.42
N PHE A 54 7.13 -16.89 5.07
CA PHE A 54 8.07 -15.82 4.81
C PHE A 54 8.78 -15.96 3.47
N TYR A 55 9.16 -14.82 2.88
CA TYR A 55 10.13 -14.76 1.79
C TYR A 55 11.47 -14.22 2.29
N GLY A 56 12.54 -14.78 1.71
CA GLY A 56 13.86 -14.16 1.75
C GLY A 56 14.03 -13.24 0.54
N GLY A 57 14.62 -12.07 0.74
CA GLY A 57 15.08 -11.24 -0.37
C GLY A 57 14.72 -9.76 -0.27
N GLY A 58 15.69 -8.94 -0.68
CA GLY A 58 15.48 -7.54 -1.05
C GLY A 58 15.29 -7.38 -2.56
N GLY A 59 15.12 -6.15 -3.01
CA GLY A 59 14.83 -5.84 -4.40
C GLY A 59 13.46 -5.19 -4.53
N ARG A 60 13.00 -4.98 -5.77
CA ARG A 60 11.78 -4.22 -6.01
C ARG A 60 10.56 -5.13 -5.91
N GLY A 61 9.73 -4.92 -4.89
CA GLY A 61 8.45 -5.55 -4.74
C GLY A 61 7.46 -5.14 -5.83
N ALA A 62 6.39 -5.92 -5.98
CA ALA A 62 5.38 -5.74 -7.01
C ALA A 62 4.67 -4.37 -6.98
N CYS A 63 4.71 -3.66 -5.85
CA CYS A 63 4.17 -2.30 -5.76
C CYS A 63 5.14 -1.20 -6.22
N GLY A 64 6.39 -1.56 -6.54
CA GLY A 64 7.43 -0.59 -6.89
C GLY A 64 8.21 -0.04 -5.70
N LEU A 65 7.99 -0.60 -4.50
CA LEU A 65 8.77 -0.31 -3.30
C LEU A 65 9.82 -1.41 -3.09
N ASP A 66 10.86 -1.14 -2.31
CA ASP A 66 11.79 -2.20 -1.92
C ASP A 66 11.07 -3.21 -1.01
N SER A 67 11.11 -4.49 -1.34
CA SER A 67 10.42 -5.55 -0.58
C SER A 67 11.01 -5.77 0.82
N GLY A 68 12.24 -5.29 1.06
CA GLY A 68 12.87 -5.27 2.38
C GLY A 68 12.66 -3.96 3.16
N VAL A 69 11.96 -2.98 2.57
CA VAL A 69 11.69 -1.68 3.20
C VAL A 69 10.18 -1.38 3.20
N PRO A 70 9.55 -1.24 4.38
CA PRO A 70 10.14 -1.38 5.70
C PRO A 70 10.53 -2.84 6.01
N LYS A 71 11.42 -2.97 7.01
CA LYS A 71 11.95 -4.26 7.49
C LYS A 71 10.85 -5.28 7.81
N MET A 72 9.70 -4.79 8.30
CA MET A 72 8.48 -5.58 8.50
C MET A 72 7.44 -5.16 7.46
N SER A 73 7.25 -6.01 6.45
CA SER A 73 6.27 -5.81 5.39
C SER A 73 5.72 -7.16 4.93
N ALA A 74 4.80 -7.14 3.97
CA ALA A 74 4.12 -8.32 3.50
C ALA A 74 3.91 -8.30 1.97
N ALA A 75 3.92 -9.49 1.39
CA ALA A 75 3.45 -9.77 0.06
C ALA A 75 2.00 -10.28 0.12
N GLY A 76 1.08 -9.53 -0.46
CA GLY A 76 -0.34 -9.89 -0.49
C GLY A 76 -0.66 -10.92 -1.57
N SER A 77 -1.79 -11.61 -1.43
CA SER A 77 -2.28 -12.56 -2.44
C SER A 77 -2.34 -11.97 -3.83
N GLY A 78 -1.79 -12.68 -4.82
CA GLY A 78 -1.87 -12.32 -6.24
C GLY A 78 -3.30 -12.13 -6.74
N LYS A 79 -4.28 -12.80 -6.12
CA LYS A 79 -5.72 -12.68 -6.45
C LYS A 79 -6.33 -11.34 -6.07
N LEU A 80 -5.66 -10.58 -5.21
CA LEU A 80 -6.12 -9.26 -4.75
C LEU A 80 -5.57 -8.10 -5.56
N PHE A 81 -4.59 -8.36 -6.44
CA PHE A 81 -4.09 -7.39 -7.40
C PHE A 81 -4.96 -7.38 -8.64
N LYS A 82 -5.02 -6.22 -9.29
CA LYS A 82 -5.60 -6.05 -10.60
C LYS A 82 -4.82 -6.87 -11.64
N PRO A 83 -5.51 -7.62 -12.51
CA PRO A 83 -4.85 -8.30 -13.63
C PRO A 83 -4.32 -7.31 -14.68
N ASP A 84 -4.87 -6.10 -14.75
CA ASP A 84 -4.59 -5.05 -15.72
C ASP A 84 -3.84 -3.84 -15.12
N GLY A 85 -3.23 -3.99 -13.94
CA GLY A 85 -2.46 -2.93 -13.27
C GLY A 85 -1.38 -2.32 -14.17
N GLN A 86 -1.28 -0.99 -14.19
CA GLN A 86 -0.34 -0.25 -15.04
C GLN A 86 0.76 0.38 -14.19
N TRP A 87 2.00 0.31 -14.66
CA TRP A 87 3.10 1.06 -14.03
C TRP A 87 3.03 2.53 -14.44
N LYS A 88 3.01 3.42 -13.45
CA LYS A 88 2.93 4.88 -13.67
C LYS A 88 4.02 5.60 -12.89
N ASP A 89 4.40 6.77 -13.39
CA ASP A 89 5.25 7.69 -12.63
C ASP A 89 4.52 8.07 -11.35
N ALA A 90 5.15 7.83 -10.20
CA ALA A 90 4.60 8.17 -8.91
C ALA A 90 4.86 9.64 -8.52
N CYS A 91 5.51 10.42 -9.38
CA CYS A 91 5.92 11.81 -9.11
C CYS A 91 6.71 11.96 -7.80
N ARG A 92 7.49 10.93 -7.46
CA ARG A 92 8.34 10.89 -6.26
C ARG A 92 9.69 11.54 -6.56
N ALA A 93 10.36 12.03 -5.52
CA ALA A 93 11.70 12.62 -5.63
C ALA A 93 12.75 11.62 -6.19
N ASP A 94 12.57 10.33 -5.90
CA ASP A 94 13.42 9.25 -6.41
C ASP A 94 13.06 8.82 -7.84
N LYS A 95 12.09 9.48 -8.48
CA LYS A 95 11.64 9.26 -9.88
C LYS A 95 11.22 7.82 -10.16
N GLN A 96 10.74 7.13 -9.13
CA GLN A 96 10.37 5.74 -9.20
C GLN A 96 8.93 5.56 -9.70
N TYR A 97 8.75 4.53 -10.55
CA TYR A 97 7.45 4.09 -11.02
C TYR A 97 6.83 3.13 -10.01
N MET A 98 5.51 3.22 -9.83
CA MET A 98 4.75 2.32 -8.97
C MET A 98 3.61 1.70 -9.75
N LEU A 99 3.17 0.53 -9.27
CA LEU A 99 2.00 -0.13 -9.84
C LEU A 99 0.75 0.63 -9.40
N ASP A 100 -0.01 1.14 -10.37
CA ASP A 100 -1.28 1.83 -10.16
C ASP A 100 -2.39 0.81 -9.85
N ASP A 101 -2.32 0.27 -8.64
CA ASP A 101 -3.20 -0.77 -8.11
C ASP A 101 -3.64 -0.40 -6.69
N PRO A 102 -4.94 -0.52 -6.34
CA PRO A 102 -5.41 -0.18 -5.00
C PRO A 102 -4.69 -0.92 -3.87
N ILE A 103 -4.24 -2.17 -4.07
CA ILE A 103 -3.53 -2.90 -3.00
C ILE A 103 -2.15 -2.29 -2.71
N CYS A 104 -1.58 -1.58 -3.68
CA CYS A 104 -0.31 -0.89 -3.51
C CYS A 104 -0.45 0.50 -2.89
N LYS A 105 -1.67 0.97 -2.65
CA LYS A 105 -1.96 2.33 -2.17
C LYS A 105 -2.43 2.33 -0.72
N ASP A 106 -1.44 2.40 0.16
CA ASP A 106 -1.65 2.58 1.60
C ASP A 106 -2.50 1.46 2.23
N ILE A 107 -2.28 0.22 1.77
CA ILE A 107 -2.91 -0.97 2.33
C ILE A 107 -1.92 -1.67 3.25
N CYS A 108 -2.41 -2.00 4.43
CA CYS A 108 -1.75 -2.82 5.41
C CYS A 108 -2.55 -4.10 5.63
N ILE A 109 -1.86 -5.11 6.11
CA ILE A 109 -2.46 -6.35 6.58
C ILE A 109 -2.23 -6.44 8.09
N LYS A 110 -3.31 -6.67 8.83
CA LYS A 110 -3.28 -7.04 10.24
C LYS A 110 -3.34 -8.57 10.34
N ILE A 111 -2.39 -9.14 11.06
CA ILE A 111 -2.30 -10.56 11.35
C ILE A 111 -2.47 -10.76 12.85
N ASP A 112 -3.56 -11.42 13.24
CA ASP A 112 -3.79 -11.87 14.60
C ASP A 112 -3.47 -13.37 14.70
N TYR A 113 -2.53 -13.74 15.57
CA TYR A 113 -2.03 -15.12 15.70
C TYR A 113 -1.48 -15.37 17.11
N ASN A 114 -1.91 -16.47 17.74
CA ASN A 114 -1.45 -16.89 19.07
C ASN A 114 -1.44 -15.76 20.13
N GLY A 115 -2.47 -14.92 20.15
CA GLY A 115 -2.60 -13.79 21.09
C GLY A 115 -1.71 -12.59 20.78
N LYS A 116 -0.92 -12.64 19.70
CA LYS A 116 -0.17 -11.49 19.16
C LYS A 116 -0.93 -10.86 18.00
N SER A 117 -0.61 -9.59 17.76
CA SER A 117 -1.10 -8.85 16.61
C SER A 117 0.03 -8.09 15.95
N LEU A 118 0.12 -8.17 14.63
CA LEU A 118 1.09 -7.43 13.82
C LEU A 118 0.35 -6.76 12.67
N THR A 119 0.56 -5.45 12.49
CA THR A 119 0.09 -4.73 11.30
C THR A 119 1.29 -4.27 10.51
N VAL A 120 1.34 -4.64 9.24
CA VAL A 120 2.46 -4.31 8.33
C VAL A 120 1.92 -3.89 6.96
N PRO A 121 2.64 -3.02 6.24
CA PRO A 121 2.25 -2.61 4.90
C PRO A 121 2.42 -3.72 3.88
N ILE A 122 1.55 -3.71 2.86
CA ILE A 122 1.70 -4.50 1.65
C ILE A 122 2.57 -3.72 0.66
N ASN A 123 3.73 -4.26 0.31
CA ASN A 123 4.63 -3.67 -0.68
C ASN A 123 5.00 -4.65 -1.81
N ASN A 124 4.56 -5.91 -1.69
CA ASN A 124 4.89 -6.96 -2.63
C ASN A 124 3.68 -7.87 -2.94
N LYS A 125 3.86 -8.78 -3.89
CA LYS A 125 2.86 -9.76 -4.34
C LYS A 125 3.40 -11.16 -4.11
N CYS A 126 2.55 -12.04 -3.59
CA CYS A 126 2.72 -13.49 -3.60
C CYS A 126 1.76 -14.07 -4.66
N PRO A 127 2.22 -14.32 -5.91
CA PRO A 127 1.36 -14.72 -7.01
C PRO A 127 0.54 -15.99 -6.75
N GLU A 128 1.13 -16.93 -6.04
CA GLU A 128 0.58 -18.25 -5.73
C GLU A 128 -0.32 -18.26 -4.49
N CYS A 129 -0.24 -17.23 -3.64
CA CYS A 129 -0.99 -17.17 -2.39
C CYS A 129 -2.50 -17.02 -2.67
N ASP A 130 -3.30 -17.84 -2.00
CA ASP A 130 -4.74 -17.62 -1.85
C ASP A 130 -5.05 -16.39 -0.99
N VAL A 131 -6.29 -15.92 -0.99
CA VAL A 131 -6.69 -14.70 -0.26
C VAL A 131 -6.46 -14.81 1.25
N ASN A 132 -6.53 -16.02 1.80
CA ASN A 132 -6.24 -16.34 3.20
C ASN A 132 -4.74 -16.66 3.45
N HIS A 133 -3.85 -16.30 2.54
CA HIS A 133 -2.40 -16.50 2.68
C HIS A 133 -1.67 -15.18 2.43
N VAL A 134 -0.80 -14.80 3.36
CA VAL A 134 0.14 -13.69 3.24
C VAL A 134 1.57 -14.19 3.40
N ASP A 135 2.50 -13.63 2.64
CA ASP A 135 3.91 -13.98 2.74
C ASP A 135 4.69 -12.81 3.35
N LEU A 136 5.32 -13.01 4.51
CA LEU A 136 5.89 -11.93 5.32
C LEU A 136 7.39 -11.77 5.05
N THR A 137 7.93 -10.58 5.34
CA THR A 137 9.38 -10.50 5.54
C THR A 137 9.78 -11.39 6.72
N ILE A 138 11.01 -11.90 6.71
CA ILE A 138 11.55 -12.75 7.78
C ILE A 138 11.37 -12.11 9.17
N ASP A 139 11.59 -10.80 9.30
CA ASP A 139 11.42 -10.10 10.58
C ASP A 139 9.96 -10.03 11.04
N ALA A 140 9.02 -9.80 10.12
CA ALA A 140 7.59 -9.82 10.43
C ALA A 140 7.11 -11.23 10.81
N PHE A 141 7.61 -12.25 10.11
CA PHE A 141 7.36 -13.65 10.46
C PHE A 141 7.87 -13.99 11.86
N ASN A 142 9.14 -13.70 12.14
CA ASN A 142 9.78 -14.01 13.42
C ASN A 142 9.16 -13.26 14.60
N TYR A 143 8.57 -12.07 14.38
CA TYR A 143 7.81 -11.38 15.41
C TYR A 143 6.61 -12.21 15.88
N LEU A 144 5.85 -12.78 14.94
CA LEU A 144 4.67 -13.59 15.24
C LEU A 144 5.07 -14.99 15.71
N GLU A 145 5.94 -15.66 14.96
CA GLU A 145 6.32 -17.06 15.13
C GLU A 145 7.86 -17.23 15.20
N PRO A 146 8.50 -16.84 16.33
CA PRO A 146 9.97 -16.82 16.46
C PRO A 146 10.60 -18.21 16.40
N ARG A 147 9.82 -19.29 16.56
CA ARG A 147 10.32 -20.67 16.47
C ARG A 147 10.41 -21.18 15.03
N GLY A 148 10.06 -20.34 14.04
CA GLY A 148 10.11 -20.70 12.63
C GLY A 148 8.86 -21.42 12.11
N GLY A 149 7.86 -21.69 12.96
CA GLY A 149 6.66 -22.43 12.59
C GLY A 149 6.96 -23.87 12.16
N GLU A 150 6.02 -24.50 11.45
CA GLU A 150 6.27 -25.79 10.81
C GLU A 150 6.92 -25.52 9.44
N VAL A 151 8.26 -25.59 9.40
CA VAL A 151 9.05 -25.39 8.17
C VAL A 151 8.81 -24.02 7.50
N GLY A 152 8.73 -22.95 8.29
CA GLY A 152 8.53 -21.59 7.77
C GLY A 152 7.08 -21.26 7.40
N LYS A 153 6.13 -22.09 7.83
CA LYS A 153 4.70 -21.88 7.65
C LYS A 153 3.99 -21.89 9.00
N ALA A 154 3.09 -20.95 9.19
CA ALA A 154 2.18 -20.89 10.32
C ALA A 154 0.73 -20.90 9.84
N THR A 155 -0.16 -21.57 10.59
CA THR A 155 -1.56 -21.75 10.24
C THR A 155 -2.47 -21.36 11.39
N GLY A 156 -3.74 -21.05 11.11
CA GLY A 156 -4.72 -20.67 12.14
C GLY A 156 -4.68 -19.18 12.49
N ALA A 157 -4.02 -18.35 11.69
CA ALA A 157 -4.06 -16.89 11.85
C ALA A 157 -5.42 -16.33 11.40
N THR A 158 -5.68 -15.09 11.80
CA THR A 158 -6.73 -14.25 11.21
C THR A 158 -6.09 -13.09 10.48
N LEU A 159 -6.40 -12.95 9.18
CA LEU A 159 -5.91 -11.86 8.33
C LEU A 159 -7.00 -10.81 8.14
N THR A 160 -6.66 -9.54 8.29
CA THR A 160 -7.56 -8.43 7.97
C THR A 160 -6.82 -7.39 7.14
N TYR A 161 -7.21 -7.23 5.88
CA TYR A 161 -6.69 -6.15 5.03
C TYR A 161 -7.36 -4.83 5.41
N MET A 162 -6.60 -3.75 5.48
CA MET A 162 -7.09 -2.45 5.92
C MET A 162 -6.27 -1.32 5.34
N LYS A 163 -6.79 -0.09 5.41
CA LYS A 163 -5.96 1.10 5.22
C LYS A 163 -4.90 1.15 6.31
N CYS A 164 -3.68 1.52 5.94
CA CYS A 164 -2.61 1.62 6.91
C CYS A 164 -2.97 2.64 8.00
N PRO A 165 -2.77 2.29 9.29
CA PRO A 165 -2.83 3.26 10.37
C PRO A 165 -1.85 4.41 10.12
N SER A 166 -2.18 5.64 10.54
CA SER A 166 -1.37 6.84 10.29
C SER A 166 0.06 6.77 10.85
N ASN A 167 0.31 5.89 11.82
CA ASN A 167 1.63 5.65 12.41
C ASN A 167 2.44 4.57 11.68
N ILE A 168 1.87 3.89 10.69
CA ILE A 168 2.57 2.90 9.85
C ILE A 168 2.79 3.51 8.49
N LYS A 169 4.06 3.67 8.14
CA LYS A 169 4.48 4.09 6.82
C LYS A 169 4.73 2.84 5.98
N ALA A 170 4.10 2.76 4.80
CA ALA A 170 4.43 1.73 3.81
C ALA A 170 5.88 1.86 3.28
N CYS A 171 6.51 2.99 3.63
CA CYS A 171 7.66 3.66 3.03
C CYS A 171 7.63 5.11 3.57
#